data_AF-A0A166CVR7-F1
#
_entry.id   AF-A0A166CVR7-F1
#
_cell.length_a   1.000
_cell.length_b   1.000
_cell.length_c   1.000
_cell.angle_alpha   90.00
_cell.angle_beta   90.00
_cell.angle_gamma   90.00
#
_symmetry.space_group_name_H-M   'P 1'
#
loop_
_entity.id
_entity.type
_entity.pdbx_description
1 polymer ?
#
loop_
_entity_poly.entity_id
_entity_poly.type
_entity_poly.pdbx_seq_one_letter_code
_entity_poly.pdbx_strand_id
1 'polypeptide(L)'
;MDFNKYFNDKLDINTNYLVFENNDLIDLADPSLAIFKGINSTDYFYPYNPAALNYSLFIIDKNSNKAKDDIRINVLYDENIDEIKYQYNLLKNILNKIKIKKKGIIHLTDDFLIYRIAKNELIPLNDKSKFNLLNVYNLISKTPETNKNAWKNLKISI
;
A
#
# COMPACT_ATOMS: atom_id res chain seq x y z
N MET A 1 -3.67 -3.16 23.99
CA MET A 1 -2.26 -2.90 23.58
C MET A 1 -2.32 -1.74 22.61
N ASP A 2 -1.71 -0.61 22.96
CA ASP A 2 -1.89 0.67 22.27
C ASP A 2 -1.05 0.70 20.97
N PHE A 3 -1.72 0.78 19.82
CA PHE A 3 -1.10 0.68 18.49
C PHE A 3 -0.05 1.78 18.28
N ASN A 4 -0.25 2.94 18.90
CA ASN A 4 0.67 4.08 18.88
C ASN A 4 1.96 3.82 19.66
N LYS A 5 1.87 3.04 20.76
CA LYS A 5 3.04 2.73 21.59
C LYS A 5 3.98 1.75 20.91
N TYR A 6 3.43 0.74 20.23
CA TYR A 6 4.24 -0.23 19.47
C TYR A 6 4.96 0.39 18.26
N PHE A 7 4.36 1.43 17.66
CA PHE A 7 4.98 2.18 16.55
C PHE A 7 6.12 3.10 17.02
N ASN A 8 5.98 3.74 18.18
CA ASN A 8 7.00 4.65 18.70
C ASN A 8 8.25 3.90 19.21
N ASP A 9 8.10 2.75 19.85
CA ASP A 9 9.23 2.02 20.47
C ASP A 9 10.19 1.35 19.46
N LYS A 10 9.83 1.27 18.16
CA LYS A 10 10.68 0.66 17.11
C LYS A 10 11.37 1.68 16.18
N LEU A 11 11.09 2.97 16.32
CA LEU A 11 11.60 4.02 15.42
C LEU A 11 12.85 4.74 15.94
N ASP A 12 13.53 4.19 16.96
CA ASP A 12 14.83 4.67 17.45
C ASP A 12 16.00 4.33 16.50
N ILE A 13 15.75 4.44 15.19
CA ILE A 13 16.78 4.34 14.16
C ILE A 13 17.18 5.77 13.84
N ASN A 14 18.35 6.14 14.37
CA ASN A 14 19.14 7.31 14.05
C ASN A 14 19.15 7.53 12.53
N THR A 15 18.25 8.40 12.06
CA THR A 15 17.99 8.59 10.65
C THR A 15 18.06 10.09 10.47
N ASN A 16 19.09 10.54 9.76
CA ASN A 16 19.05 11.82 9.07
C ASN A 16 17.87 11.71 8.08
N TYR A 17 16.66 11.93 8.56
CA TYR A 17 15.42 11.74 7.81
C TYR A 17 15.39 12.85 6.75
N LEU A 18 15.44 12.45 5.48
CA LEU A 18 14.93 13.29 4.40
C LEU A 18 13.43 13.48 4.69
N VAL A 19 13.09 14.63 5.27
CA VAL A 19 11.72 15.07 5.45
C VAL A 19 11.32 15.75 4.15
N PHE A 20 10.27 15.25 3.51
CA PHE A 20 9.76 15.82 2.26
C PHE A 20 8.54 16.69 2.53
N GLU A 21 8.56 17.91 2.00
CA GLU A 21 7.49 18.90 2.11
C GLU A 21 6.70 19.02 0.80
N ASN A 22 5.54 19.68 0.87
CA ASN A 22 4.75 19.97 -0.32
C ASN A 22 5.57 20.84 -1.30
N ASN A 23 5.43 20.55 -2.59
CA ASN A 23 6.17 21.10 -3.72
C ASN A 23 7.59 20.57 -3.95
N ASP A 24 8.10 19.68 -3.10
CA ASP A 24 9.36 19.00 -3.35
C ASP A 24 9.33 18.23 -4.67
N LEU A 25 10.48 18.21 -5.34
CA LEU A 25 10.70 17.50 -6.58
C LEU A 25 11.18 16.08 -6.28
N ILE A 26 10.47 15.08 -6.79
CA ILE A 26 10.81 13.67 -6.55
C ILE A 26 10.84 12.91 -7.87
N ASP A 27 11.92 12.13 -8.04
CA ASP A 27 12.05 11.18 -9.13
C ASP A 27 11.19 9.95 -8.86
N LEU A 28 10.20 9.71 -9.74
CA LEU A 28 9.34 8.54 -9.66
C LEU A 28 10.10 7.22 -9.85
N ALA A 29 11.30 7.26 -10.45
CA ALA A 29 12.14 6.09 -10.66
C ALA A 29 12.96 5.69 -9.42
N ASP A 30 12.99 6.50 -8.35
CA ASP A 30 13.74 6.19 -7.14
C ASP A 30 13.22 4.87 -6.51
N PRO A 31 14.04 3.80 -6.48
CA PRO A 31 13.61 2.51 -5.97
C PRO A 31 13.47 2.48 -4.44
N SER A 32 14.02 3.47 -3.73
CA SER A 32 13.96 3.58 -2.27
C SER A 32 12.66 4.21 -1.77
N LEU A 33 11.96 4.93 -2.64
CA LEU A 33 10.76 5.70 -2.30
C LEU A 33 9.51 5.02 -2.85
N ALA A 34 8.59 4.67 -1.97
CA ALA A 34 7.24 4.25 -2.34
C ALA A 34 6.31 5.46 -2.32
N ILE A 35 5.75 5.79 -3.49
CA ILE A 35 4.85 6.91 -3.68
C ILE A 35 3.45 6.39 -3.97
N PHE A 36 2.48 6.85 -3.18
CA PHE A 36 1.07 6.54 -3.34
C PHE A 36 0.27 7.80 -3.64
N LYS A 37 -0.77 7.67 -4.44
CA LYS A 37 -1.65 8.78 -4.83
C LYS A 37 -3.07 8.53 -4.35
N GLY A 38 -3.73 9.56 -3.85
CA GLY A 38 -5.13 9.51 -3.41
C GLY A 38 -6.07 9.14 -4.56
N ILE A 39 -7.08 8.34 -4.24
CA ILE A 39 -8.17 8.02 -5.15
C ILE A 39 -9.29 9.02 -4.88
N ASN A 40 -9.67 9.80 -5.90
CA ASN A 40 -10.69 10.86 -5.78
C ASN A 40 -11.93 10.39 -5.02
N SER A 41 -12.38 11.22 -4.07
CA SER A 41 -13.58 11.01 -3.26
C SER A 41 -13.56 9.74 -2.41
N THR A 42 -12.37 9.26 -2.02
CA THR A 42 -12.20 8.16 -1.06
C THR A 42 -10.98 8.43 -0.15
N ASP A 43 -10.91 7.72 0.98
CA ASP A 43 -9.74 7.79 1.87
C ASP A 43 -8.57 6.91 1.41
N TYR A 44 -8.68 6.23 0.25
CA TYR A 44 -7.71 5.24 -0.20
C TYR A 44 -6.63 5.83 -1.11
N PHE A 45 -5.47 5.17 -1.11
CA PHE A 45 -4.31 5.58 -1.88
C PHE A 45 -3.76 4.41 -2.70
N TYR A 46 -3.53 4.63 -3.99
CA TYR A 46 -3.06 3.61 -4.94
C TYR A 46 -1.56 3.80 -5.27
N PRO A 47 -0.83 2.73 -5.63
CA PRO A 47 0.58 2.84 -5.98
C PRO A 47 0.78 3.72 -7.22
N TYR A 48 1.63 4.73 -7.09
CA TYR A 48 1.88 5.72 -8.13
C TYR A 48 3.22 5.53 -8.85
N ASN A 49 4.18 4.85 -8.21
CA ASN A 49 5.49 4.55 -8.75
C ASN A 49 5.85 3.05 -8.65
N PRO A 50 6.89 2.57 -9.36
CA PRO A 50 7.23 1.14 -9.41
C PRO A 50 7.52 0.52 -8.03
N ALA A 51 8.20 1.27 -7.16
CA ALA A 51 8.51 0.79 -5.81
C ALA A 51 7.24 0.59 -4.97
N ALA A 52 6.28 1.52 -5.02
CA ALA A 52 4.99 1.36 -4.34
C ALA A 52 4.18 0.18 -4.87
N LEU A 53 4.20 -0.09 -6.17
CA LEU A 53 3.53 -1.26 -6.74
C LEU A 53 4.17 -2.56 -6.29
N ASN A 54 5.50 -2.66 -6.37
CA ASN A 54 6.24 -3.84 -5.93
C ASN A 54 5.97 -4.13 -4.45
N TYR A 55 5.97 -3.09 -3.61
CA TYR A 55 5.60 -3.20 -2.21
C TYR A 55 4.16 -3.72 -2.04
N SER A 56 3.21 -3.15 -2.80
CA SER A 56 1.80 -3.53 -2.73
C SER A 56 1.58 -5.01 -3.08
N LEU A 57 2.23 -5.48 -4.15
CA LEU A 57 2.20 -6.89 -4.55
C LEU A 57 2.80 -7.80 -3.48
N PHE A 58 3.94 -7.42 -2.91
CA PHE A 58 4.57 -8.15 -1.81
C PHE A 58 3.65 -8.29 -0.59
N ILE A 59 2.94 -7.23 -0.20
CA ILE A 59 1.99 -7.27 0.93
C ILE A 59 0.80 -8.19 0.63
N ILE A 60 0.29 -8.17 -0.60
CA ILE A 60 -0.77 -9.09 -1.03
C ILE A 60 -0.31 -10.54 -0.92
N ASP A 61 0.90 -10.84 -1.40
CA ASP A 61 1.49 -12.18 -1.32
C ASP A 61 1.68 -12.65 0.12
N LYS A 62 2.22 -11.77 0.97
CA LYS A 62 2.41 -12.03 2.40
C LYS A 62 1.08 -12.35 3.09
N ASN A 63 0.03 -11.57 2.83
CA ASN A 63 -1.27 -11.77 3.45
C ASN A 63 -2.00 -13.00 2.92
N SER A 64 -1.90 -13.27 1.61
CA SER A 64 -2.43 -14.49 1.00
C SER A 64 -1.82 -15.75 1.61
N ASN A 65 -0.52 -15.74 1.90
CA ASN A 65 0.15 -16.88 2.54
C ASN A 65 -0.22 -17.01 4.02
N LYS A 66 -0.27 -15.90 4.77
CA LYS A 66 -0.75 -15.93 6.17
C LYS A 66 -2.16 -16.49 6.29
N ALA A 67 -3.07 -16.06 5.41
CA ALA A 67 -4.44 -16.59 5.41
C ALA A 67 -4.44 -18.12 5.21
N LYS A 68 -3.56 -18.68 4.36
CA LYS A 68 -3.43 -20.15 4.23
C LYS A 68 -2.96 -20.81 5.51
N ASP A 69 -2.00 -20.20 6.21
CA ASP A 69 -1.42 -20.76 7.43
C ASP A 69 -2.39 -20.68 8.62
N ASP A 70 -3.18 -19.61 8.74
CA ASP A 70 -4.24 -19.48 9.75
C ASP A 70 -5.44 -20.40 9.47
N ILE A 71 -5.76 -20.68 8.20
CA ILE A 71 -6.85 -21.60 7.84
C ILE A 71 -6.46 -23.07 8.04
N ARG A 72 -5.18 -23.42 7.95
CA ARG A 72 -4.70 -24.78 8.33
C ARG A 72 -4.97 -25.13 9.80
N ILE A 73 -5.20 -24.14 10.65
CA ILE A 73 -5.61 -24.32 12.04
C ILE A 73 -7.14 -24.53 12.15
N ASN A 74 -7.93 -24.11 11.14
CA ASN A 74 -9.39 -24.19 11.07
C ASN A 74 -9.85 -25.13 9.92
N VAL A 75 -9.52 -26.42 10.02
CA VAL A 75 -9.80 -27.48 9.04
C VAL A 75 -11.30 -27.86 8.95
N LEU A 76 -12.18 -26.90 8.68
CA LEU A 76 -13.62 -27.18 8.51
C LEU A 76 -14.26 -26.61 7.24
N TYR A 77 -13.59 -25.77 6.44
CA TYR A 77 -14.21 -25.19 5.24
C TYR A 77 -13.20 -24.95 4.10
N ASP A 78 -13.02 -25.93 3.21
CA ASP A 78 -12.21 -25.82 1.98
C ASP A 78 -12.73 -24.72 1.02
N GLU A 79 -14.04 -24.44 1.03
CA GLU A 79 -14.68 -23.44 0.15
C GLU A 79 -14.17 -22.00 0.41
N ASN A 80 -13.77 -21.69 1.65
CA ASN A 80 -13.29 -20.35 2.02
C ASN A 80 -11.87 -20.05 1.50
N ILE A 81 -11.03 -21.08 1.28
CA ILE A 81 -9.64 -20.88 0.86
C ILE A 81 -9.58 -20.42 -0.59
N ASP A 82 -10.36 -21.04 -1.46
CA ASP A 82 -10.35 -20.73 -2.89
C ASP A 82 -11.01 -19.38 -3.17
N GLU A 83 -12.04 -19.00 -2.40
CA GLU A 83 -12.59 -17.65 -2.42
C GLU A 83 -11.54 -16.60 -2.00
N ILE A 84 -10.82 -16.81 -0.90
CA ILE A 84 -9.77 -15.89 -0.45
C ILE A 84 -8.64 -15.78 -1.49
N LYS A 85 -8.19 -16.89 -2.08
CA LYS A 85 -7.20 -16.87 -3.17
C LYS A 85 -7.72 -16.10 -4.38
N TYR A 86 -8.97 -16.31 -4.77
CA TYR A 86 -9.61 -15.60 -5.86
C TYR A 86 -9.60 -14.09 -5.62
N GLN A 87 -9.98 -13.64 -4.42
CA GLN A 87 -9.97 -12.22 -4.06
C GLN A 87 -8.56 -11.60 -4.10
N TYR A 88 -7.53 -12.31 -3.63
CA TYR A 88 -6.15 -11.83 -3.72
C TYR A 88 -5.61 -11.81 -5.16
N ASN A 89 -5.96 -12.80 -5.99
CA ASN A 89 -5.59 -12.81 -7.41
C ASN A 89 -6.27 -11.66 -8.18
N LEU A 90 -7.53 -11.40 -7.88
CA LEU A 90 -8.27 -10.26 -8.42
C LEU A 90 -7.59 -8.94 -8.03
N LEU A 91 -7.20 -8.79 -6.76
CA LEU A 91 -6.49 -7.61 -6.27
C LEU A 91 -5.13 -7.40 -6.97
N LYS A 92 -4.35 -8.47 -7.18
CA LYS A 92 -3.11 -8.40 -7.97
C LYS A 92 -3.36 -7.95 -9.41
N ASN A 93 -4.35 -8.55 -10.07
CA ASN A 93 -4.70 -8.20 -11.44
C ASN A 93 -5.13 -6.73 -11.55
N ILE A 94 -5.90 -6.24 -10.59
CA ILE A 94 -6.32 -4.85 -10.51
C ILE A 94 -5.11 -3.93 -10.34
N LEU A 95 -4.19 -4.23 -9.41
CA LEU A 95 -2.98 -3.42 -9.23
C LEU A 95 -2.08 -3.42 -10.48
N ASN A 96 -1.96 -4.57 -11.17
CA ASN A 96 -1.19 -4.66 -12.42
C ASN A 96 -1.81 -3.86 -13.58
N LYS A 97 -3.13 -3.59 -13.54
CA LYS A 97 -3.81 -2.72 -14.50
C LYS A 97 -3.54 -1.23 -14.24
N ILE A 98 -3.03 -0.84 -13.06
CA ILE A 98 -2.65 0.55 -12.79
C ILE A 98 -1.46 0.92 -13.67
N LYS A 99 -1.68 1.88 -14.57
CA LYS A 99 -0.61 2.43 -15.42
C LYS A 99 0.29 3.34 -14.60
N ILE A 100 1.39 2.79 -14.09
CA ILE A 100 2.45 3.58 -13.47
C ILE A 100 3.12 4.45 -14.53
N LYS A 101 3.19 5.76 -14.26
CA LYS A 101 4.00 6.68 -15.06
C LYS A 101 5.46 6.34 -14.77
N LYS A 102 6.09 5.58 -15.68
CA LYS A 102 7.37 4.90 -15.43
C LYS A 102 8.58 5.82 -15.24
N LYS A 103 8.51 7.11 -15.57
CA LYS A 103 9.65 8.04 -15.57
C LYS A 103 9.18 9.48 -15.38
N GLY A 104 9.97 10.27 -14.66
CA GLY A 104 9.80 11.71 -14.55
C GLY A 104 9.92 12.21 -13.11
N ILE A 105 10.25 13.49 -12.99
CA ILE A 105 10.23 14.21 -11.73
C ILE A 105 8.82 14.79 -11.57
N ILE A 106 8.22 14.61 -10.39
CA ILE A 106 6.94 15.23 -10.03
C ILE A 106 7.13 16.23 -8.90
N HIS A 107 6.25 17.22 -8.85
CA HIS A 107 6.04 18.00 -7.63
C HIS A 107 5.12 17.25 -6.70
N LEU A 108 5.44 17.27 -5.42
CA LEU A 108 4.53 16.81 -4.40
C LEU A 108 3.37 17.76 -4.20
N THR A 109 2.19 17.18 -4.29
CA THR A 109 0.91 17.80 -4.03
C THR A 109 0.19 17.05 -2.92
N ASP A 110 -0.88 17.63 -2.39
CA ASP A 110 -1.61 17.10 -1.25
C ASP A 110 -2.33 15.76 -1.48
N ASP A 111 -2.33 15.23 -2.67
CA ASP A 111 -2.86 13.91 -2.97
C ASP A 111 -1.77 12.81 -2.90
N PHE A 112 -0.51 13.15 -2.62
CA PHE A 112 0.57 12.18 -2.52
C PHE A 112 0.93 11.80 -1.08
N LEU A 113 1.27 10.54 -0.90
CA LEU A 113 1.92 9.99 0.29
C LEU A 113 3.25 9.36 -0.12
N ILE A 114 4.26 9.55 0.71
CA ILE A 114 5.62 9.07 0.45
C ILE A 114 6.18 8.37 1.66
N TYR A 115 6.82 7.26 1.35
CA TYR A 115 7.46 6.41 2.32
C TYR A 115 8.82 5.97 1.80
N ARG A 116 9.76 5.78 2.71
CA ARG A 116 10.94 4.97 2.46
C ARG A 116 10.60 3.50 2.74
N ILE A 117 11.02 2.61 1.86
CA ILE A 117 10.90 1.17 2.12
C ILE A 117 12.11 0.73 2.95
N ALA A 118 11.89 0.18 4.13
CA ALA A 118 12.95 -0.40 4.95
C ALA A 118 12.46 -1.68 5.63
N LYS A 119 13.26 -2.75 5.55
CA LYS A 119 12.93 -4.06 6.15
C LYS A 119 11.52 -4.56 5.77
N ASN A 120 11.10 -4.33 4.52
CA ASN A 120 9.77 -4.67 4.00
C ASN A 120 8.60 -3.94 4.68
N GLU A 121 8.85 -2.76 5.25
CA GLU A 121 7.85 -1.87 5.84
C GLU A 121 7.94 -0.47 5.23
N LEU A 122 6.82 0.25 5.23
CA LEU A 122 6.76 1.66 4.84
C LEU A 122 7.10 2.55 6.04
N ILE A 123 8.20 3.29 5.94
CA ILE A 123 8.56 4.34 6.89
C ILE A 123 8.08 5.68 6.35
N PRO A 124 7.16 6.39 7.02
CA PRO A 124 6.65 7.67 6.55
C PRO A 124 7.77 8.73 6.54
N LEU A 125 7.80 9.54 5.47
CA LEU A 125 8.76 10.64 5.33
C LEU A 125 8.16 12.03 5.62
N ASN A 126 6.88 12.08 5.98
CA ASN A 126 6.20 13.27 6.50
C ASN A 126 4.98 12.88 7.34
N ASP A 127 4.41 13.86 8.06
CA ASP A 127 3.26 13.63 8.95
C ASP A 127 2.02 13.14 8.19
N LYS A 128 1.80 13.64 6.98
CA LYS A 128 0.67 13.22 6.14
C LYS A 128 0.72 11.72 5.84
N SER A 129 1.88 11.20 5.43
CA SER A 129 2.15 9.77 5.26
C SER A 129 1.96 9.00 6.56
N LYS A 130 2.42 9.56 7.68
CA LYS A 130 2.27 8.92 9.00
C LYS A 130 0.78 8.73 9.35
N PHE A 131 -0.04 9.75 9.19
CA PHE A 131 -1.47 9.70 9.51
C PHE A 131 -2.29 8.82 8.54
N ASN A 132 -1.83 8.64 7.30
CA ASN A 132 -2.55 7.90 6.26
C ASN A 132 -2.00 6.49 5.98
N LEU A 133 -1.03 6.01 6.76
CA LEU A 133 -0.40 4.70 6.54
C LEU A 133 -1.43 3.55 6.52
N LEU A 134 -2.42 3.59 7.41
CA LEU A 134 -3.47 2.57 7.48
C LEU A 134 -4.33 2.54 6.20
N ASN A 135 -4.54 3.69 5.57
CA ASN A 135 -5.34 3.81 4.35
C ASN A 135 -4.65 3.18 3.14
N VAL A 136 -3.31 3.28 3.08
CA VAL A 136 -2.49 2.54 2.10
C VAL A 136 -2.66 1.04 2.31
N TYR A 137 -2.46 0.56 3.55
CA TYR A 137 -2.61 -0.86 3.86
C TYR A 137 -4.01 -1.39 3.52
N ASN A 138 -5.06 -0.67 3.91
CA ASN A 138 -6.43 -1.10 3.68
C ASN A 138 -6.75 -1.34 2.19
N LEU A 139 -6.20 -0.54 1.27
CA LEU A 139 -6.42 -0.76 -0.17
C LEU A 139 -5.75 -2.05 -0.66
N ILE A 140 -4.53 -2.32 -0.18
CA ILE A 140 -3.68 -3.42 -0.69
C ILE A 140 -3.80 -4.71 0.14
N SER A 141 -4.55 -4.72 1.24
CA SER A 141 -4.70 -5.89 2.11
C SER A 141 -6.13 -6.40 2.24
N LYS A 142 -7.14 -5.58 1.89
CA LYS A 142 -8.55 -5.98 1.96
C LYS A 142 -9.08 -6.42 0.60
N THR A 143 -10.09 -7.28 0.60
CA THR A 143 -10.69 -7.81 -0.63
C THR A 143 -11.33 -6.67 -1.44
N PRO A 144 -11.27 -6.73 -2.80
CA PRO A 144 -11.88 -5.72 -3.68
C PRO A 144 -13.35 -5.42 -3.38
N GLU A 145 -14.06 -6.37 -2.77
CA GLU A 145 -15.46 -6.18 -2.38
C GLU A 145 -15.67 -5.13 -1.30
N THR A 146 -14.71 -4.99 -0.38
CA THR A 146 -14.80 -4.03 0.74
C THR A 146 -14.53 -2.58 0.32
N ASN A 147 -14.01 -2.37 -0.89
CA ASN A 147 -13.58 -1.07 -1.40
C ASN A 147 -13.94 -0.88 -2.88
N LYS A 148 -15.07 -1.46 -3.34
CA LYS A 148 -15.59 -1.38 -4.72
C LYS A 148 -15.58 0.04 -5.31
N ASN A 149 -15.96 1.05 -4.53
CA ASN A 149 -16.00 2.45 -4.97
C ASN A 149 -14.61 2.98 -5.36
N ALA A 150 -13.56 2.62 -4.60
CA ALA A 150 -12.20 3.05 -4.88
C ALA A 150 -11.70 2.48 -6.22
N TRP A 151 -11.94 1.19 -6.45
CA TRP A 151 -11.57 0.53 -7.70
C TRP A 151 -12.36 1.04 -8.91
N LYS A 152 -13.65 1.34 -8.73
CA LYS A 152 -14.48 1.96 -9.76
C LYS A 152 -13.95 3.34 -10.15
N ASN A 153 -13.52 4.15 -9.18
CA ASN A 153 -12.97 5.48 -9.42
C ASN A 153 -11.62 5.42 -10.19
N LEU A 154 -10.87 4.33 -10.06
CA LEU A 154 -9.68 4.06 -10.86
C LEU A 154 -9.99 3.61 -12.30
N LYS A 155 -11.27 3.50 -12.69
CA LYS A 155 -11.74 3.01 -13.99
C LYS A 155 -11.21 1.63 -14.35
N ILE A 156 -10.98 0.78 -13.35
CA ILE A 156 -10.55 -0.61 -13.54
C ILE A 156 -11.80 -1.49 -13.48
N SER A 157 -12.07 -2.26 -14.53
CA SER A 157 -13.08 -3.30 -14.50
C SER A 157 -12.63 -4.44 -13.59
N ILE A 158 -13.44 -4.71 -12.57
CA ILE A 158 -13.37 -5.88 -11.68
C ILE A 158 -14.09 -7.03 -12.38
#